data_AF-A0A2W1HR60-F1
#
_entry.id   AF-A0A2W1HR60-F1
#
_cell.length_a   1.000
_cell.length_b   1.000
_cell.length_c   1.000
_cell.angle_alpha   90.00
_cell.angle_beta   90.00
_cell.angle_gamma   90.00
#
_symmetry.space_group_name_H-M   'P 1'
#
loop_
_entity.id
_entity.type
_entity.pdbx_description
1 polymer ?
#
loop_
_entity_poly.entity_id
_entity_poly.type
_entity_poly.pdbx_seq_one_letter_code
_entity_poly.pdbx_strand_id
1 'polypeptide(L)'
;MSAWAVVVGRYSHILPTKAIIAGPFLNVLGGECVFQSTIFTLTSALTSEYVQRASYFSYISSTSYVVSFMGPTLASFTMSTNLWLPFWLNMLLLTCAIPTILLLPVTKRTPNILSTPHGSISNAHTEEESGPLLETTNPSPDRYTTAFETHTSIVQSITQSVRKLWRLVIGRRKFQVLLCSFFLTALASSDTKLLVQYISKRYEWTFAEAGYMLSAKALVNFTLLAIIIPRIIHTSMSTKTVHGSEVRLNILGAEVSIIVSVLGVLCVAMAAKFWMMLTALIIYALGSALPVFTMSLVKSPLIALAHSDIQDFSIVMLTKTLGSLVGAPLMAVLWVQAIKIGGLGLGLPYFVSACIYLMAAFVISRLRS
;
A
#
# COMPACT_ATOMS: atom_id res chain seq x y z
N MET A 1 8.89 15.85 7.22
CA MET A 1 8.51 16.36 5.87
C MET A 1 7.78 17.70 5.90
N SER A 2 6.56 17.80 6.43
CA SER A 2 5.74 19.02 6.30
C SER A 2 6.35 20.26 6.98
N ALA A 3 7.01 20.13 8.13
CA ALA A 3 7.74 21.25 8.77
C ALA A 3 8.87 21.76 7.88
N TRP A 4 9.64 20.84 7.28
CA TRP A 4 10.73 21.19 6.37
C TRP A 4 10.23 21.92 5.12
N ALA A 5 9.10 21.49 4.56
CA ALA A 5 8.46 22.18 3.44
C ALA A 5 8.06 23.62 3.80
N VAL A 6 7.53 23.84 5.02
CA VAL A 6 7.21 25.19 5.52
C VAL A 6 8.46 26.05 5.69
N VAL A 7 9.53 25.49 6.26
CA VAL A 7 10.79 26.19 6.47
C VAL A 7 11.42 26.60 5.13
N VAL A 8 11.58 25.66 4.18
CA VAL A 8 12.17 25.94 2.87
C VAL A 8 11.35 26.97 2.11
N GLY A 9 10.02 26.88 2.17
CA GLY A 9 9.17 27.80 1.43
C GLY A 9 9.11 29.21 2.06
N ARG A 10 9.14 29.35 3.40
CA ARG A 10 9.10 30.66 4.07
C ARG A 10 10.44 31.40 3.97
N TYR A 11 11.54 30.65 3.95
CA TYR A 11 12.89 31.19 3.78
C TYR A 11 13.41 30.99 2.36
N SER A 12 12.56 31.10 1.33
CA SER A 12 12.94 30.94 -0.08
C SER A 12 14.01 31.94 -0.55
N HIS A 13 14.16 33.07 0.15
CA HIS A 13 15.23 34.04 -0.07
C HIS A 13 16.61 33.59 0.44
N ILE A 14 16.67 32.65 1.38
CA ILE A 14 17.90 32.16 2.03
C ILE A 14 18.23 30.73 1.56
N LEU A 15 17.19 29.90 1.39
CA LEU A 15 17.30 28.51 0.99
C LEU A 15 16.75 28.33 -0.43
N PRO A 16 17.54 27.77 -1.37
CA PRO A 16 17.03 27.46 -2.70
C PRO A 16 15.89 26.43 -2.59
N THR A 17 14.90 26.52 -3.47
CA THR A 17 13.77 25.56 -3.52
C THR A 17 14.22 24.10 -3.67
N LYS A 18 15.43 23.86 -4.21
CA LYS A 18 16.09 22.56 -4.27
C LYS A 18 16.38 21.94 -2.89
N ALA A 19 16.42 22.74 -1.81
CA ALA A 19 16.60 22.26 -0.44
C ALA A 19 15.46 21.34 0.03
N ILE A 20 14.31 21.32 -0.67
CA ILE A 20 13.21 20.39 -0.37
C ILE A 20 13.63 18.91 -0.50
N ILE A 21 14.69 18.62 -1.27
CA ILE A 21 15.27 17.28 -1.44
C ILE A 21 15.83 16.72 -0.11
N ALA A 22 16.15 17.57 0.87
CA ALA A 22 16.54 17.11 2.20
C ALA A 22 15.38 16.47 2.98
N GLY A 23 14.13 16.72 2.60
CA GLY A 23 12.93 16.21 3.28
C GLY A 23 12.91 14.70 3.47
N PRO A 24 13.09 13.88 2.41
CA PRO A 24 13.25 12.43 2.50
C PRO A 24 14.31 11.94 3.49
N PHE A 25 15.46 12.62 3.60
CA PHE A 25 16.51 12.21 4.52
C PHE A 25 16.12 12.42 5.99
N LEU A 26 15.25 13.40 6.27
CA LEU A 26 14.70 13.61 7.61
C LEU A 26 13.76 12.49 8.08
N ASN A 27 13.25 11.64 7.17
CA ASN A 27 12.43 10.49 7.55
C ASN A 27 13.22 9.41 8.32
N VAL A 28 14.56 9.50 8.37
CA VAL A 28 15.39 8.61 9.20
C VAL A 28 15.02 8.73 10.69
N LEU A 29 14.55 9.89 11.13
CA LEU A 29 14.11 10.13 12.52
C LEU A 29 12.72 9.53 12.84
N GLY A 30 12.07 8.91 11.86
CA GLY A 30 10.69 8.45 11.95
C GLY A 30 9.88 9.00 10.79
N GLY A 31 9.15 8.11 10.11
CA GLY A 31 8.33 8.43 8.96
C GLY A 31 7.03 7.63 8.95
N GLU A 32 6.33 7.69 7.82
CA GLU A 32 5.05 7.00 7.61
C GLU A 32 5.12 5.51 7.93
N CYS A 33 6.19 4.82 7.53
CA CYS A 33 6.38 3.39 7.82
C CYS A 33 6.45 3.09 9.31
N VAL A 34 7.15 3.92 10.09
CA VAL A 34 7.29 3.75 11.54
C VAL A 34 5.95 4.00 12.23
N PHE A 35 5.26 5.06 11.81
CA PHE A 35 3.92 5.40 12.33
C PHE A 35 2.92 4.27 12.05
N GLN A 36 2.89 3.77 10.81
CA GLN A 36 1.98 2.71 10.41
C GLN A 36 2.30 1.37 11.10
N SER A 37 3.58 1.01 11.24
CA SER A 37 3.98 -0.16 12.02
C SER A 37 3.54 -0.02 13.47
N THR A 38 3.71 1.15 14.08
CA THR A 38 3.31 1.40 15.47
C THR A 38 1.80 1.23 15.67
N ILE A 39 0.98 1.74 14.74
CA ILE A 39 -0.48 1.54 14.77
C ILE A 39 -0.81 0.04 14.75
N PHE A 40 -0.26 -0.72 13.80
CA PHE A 40 -0.54 -2.15 13.69
C PHE A 40 -0.07 -2.93 14.93
N THR A 41 1.11 -2.61 15.45
CA THR A 41 1.63 -3.23 16.68
C THR A 41 0.74 -2.91 17.88
N LEU A 42 0.31 -1.66 18.04
CA LEU A 42 -0.55 -1.23 19.14
C LEU A 42 -1.91 -1.91 19.06
N THR A 43 -2.52 -1.97 17.88
CA THR A 43 -3.77 -2.69 17.66
C THR A 43 -3.62 -4.18 17.95
N SER A 44 -2.51 -4.80 17.55
CA SER A 44 -2.23 -6.21 17.89
C SER A 44 -2.07 -6.41 19.39
N ALA A 45 -1.45 -5.48 20.10
CA ALA A 45 -1.24 -5.56 21.55
C ALA A 45 -2.54 -5.38 22.35
N LEU A 46 -3.48 -4.58 21.85
CA LEU A 46 -4.77 -4.30 22.50
C LEU A 46 -5.86 -5.34 22.19
N THR A 47 -5.63 -6.22 21.22
CA THR A 47 -6.61 -7.23 20.81
C THR A 47 -6.19 -8.61 21.31
N SER A 48 -7.00 -9.22 22.17
CA SER A 48 -6.74 -10.55 22.72
C SER A 48 -7.21 -11.67 21.80
N GLU A 49 -8.31 -11.45 21.07
CA GLU A 49 -8.98 -12.47 20.29
C GLU A 49 -8.69 -12.34 18.78
N TYR A 50 -8.46 -13.49 18.12
CA TYR A 50 -8.03 -13.53 16.71
C TYR A 50 -9.05 -12.89 15.76
N VAL A 51 -10.33 -13.21 15.94
CA VAL A 51 -11.43 -12.70 15.10
C VAL A 51 -11.59 -11.20 15.31
N GLN A 52 -11.50 -10.73 16.56
CA GLN A 52 -11.60 -9.32 16.89
C GLN A 52 -10.43 -8.51 16.32
N ARG A 53 -9.20 -9.06 16.37
CA ARG A 53 -8.00 -8.46 15.77
C ARG A 53 -8.13 -8.27 14.27
N ALA A 54 -8.64 -9.29 13.56
CA ALA A 54 -8.87 -9.20 12.11
C ALA A 54 -9.88 -8.08 11.77
N SER A 55 -10.94 -7.94 12.56
CA SER A 55 -11.92 -6.85 12.40
C SER A 55 -11.31 -5.47 12.63
N TYR A 56 -10.48 -5.28 13.68
CA TYR A 56 -9.81 -4.00 13.92
C TYR A 56 -8.79 -3.65 12.84
N PHE A 57 -8.00 -4.62 12.34
CA PHE A 57 -7.11 -4.39 11.20
C PHE A 57 -7.88 -4.00 9.93
N SER A 58 -9.05 -4.60 9.71
CA SER A 58 -9.95 -4.22 8.62
C SER A 58 -10.47 -2.78 8.79
N TYR A 59 -10.89 -2.38 10.00
CA TYR A 59 -11.34 -1.02 10.28
C TYR A 59 -10.23 0.01 10.04
N ILE A 60 -9.03 -0.22 10.56
CA ILE A 60 -7.89 0.69 10.36
C ILE A 60 -7.58 0.87 8.87
N SER A 61 -7.52 -0.23 8.13
CA SER A 61 -7.26 -0.20 6.69
C SER A 61 -8.35 0.55 5.94
N SER A 62 -9.62 0.32 6.30
CA SER A 62 -10.78 0.99 5.72
C SER A 62 -10.74 2.50 5.98
N THR A 63 -10.44 2.92 7.22
CA THR A 63 -10.27 4.33 7.58
C THR A 63 -9.13 4.96 6.79
N SER A 64 -7.98 4.28 6.65
CA SER A 64 -6.87 4.78 5.84
C SER A 64 -7.25 5.01 4.38
N TYR A 65 -8.07 4.14 3.78
CA TYR A 65 -8.56 4.34 2.42
C TYR A 65 -9.49 5.56 2.33
N VAL A 66 -10.44 5.71 3.24
CA VAL A 66 -11.35 6.88 3.27
C VAL A 66 -10.56 8.17 3.40
N VAL A 67 -9.61 8.24 4.34
CA VAL A 67 -8.76 9.42 4.55
C VAL A 67 -7.87 9.69 3.33
N SER A 68 -7.33 8.65 2.68
CA SER A 68 -6.54 8.81 1.45
C SER A 68 -7.35 9.41 0.30
N PHE A 69 -8.65 9.14 0.24
CA PHE A 69 -9.57 9.73 -0.74
C PHE A 69 -9.99 11.16 -0.38
N MET A 70 -10.24 11.43 0.91
CA MET A 70 -10.61 12.76 1.39
C MET A 70 -9.44 13.74 1.44
N GLY A 71 -8.21 13.23 1.59
CA GLY A 71 -6.98 14.02 1.75
C GLY A 71 -6.78 15.04 0.63
N PRO A 72 -6.80 14.65 -0.66
CA PRO A 72 -6.71 15.60 -1.77
C PRO A 72 -7.81 16.67 -1.76
N THR A 73 -9.06 16.31 -1.44
CA THR A 73 -10.18 17.25 -1.37
C THR A 73 -9.94 18.30 -0.28
N LEU A 74 -9.58 17.84 0.93
CA LEU A 74 -9.32 18.71 2.07
C LEU A 74 -8.09 19.60 1.82
N ALA A 75 -7.04 19.03 1.22
CA ALA A 75 -5.86 19.79 0.81
C ALA A 75 -6.20 20.86 -0.23
N SER A 76 -7.02 20.55 -1.22
CA SER A 76 -7.43 21.49 -2.29
C SER A 76 -8.26 22.65 -1.74
N PHE A 77 -9.25 22.33 -0.90
CA PHE A 77 -10.07 23.32 -0.20
C PHE A 77 -9.20 24.26 0.62
N THR A 78 -8.27 23.68 1.39
CA THR A 78 -7.39 24.43 2.27
C THR A 78 -6.36 25.26 1.48
N MET A 79 -5.82 24.75 0.38
CA MET A 79 -4.94 25.49 -0.53
C MET A 79 -5.63 26.67 -1.21
N SER A 80 -6.94 26.57 -1.48
CA SER A 80 -7.70 27.65 -2.12
C SER A 80 -7.85 28.90 -1.25
N THR A 81 -7.79 28.75 0.08
CA THR A 81 -7.80 29.87 1.02
C THR A 81 -6.39 30.36 1.33
N ASN A 82 -5.46 29.46 1.63
CA ASN A 82 -4.06 29.79 1.84
C ASN A 82 -3.15 28.58 1.57
N LEU A 83 -2.12 28.78 0.75
CA LEU A 83 -1.12 27.76 0.40
C LEU A 83 -0.46 27.07 1.60
N TRP A 84 -0.35 27.74 2.75
CA TRP A 84 0.30 27.19 3.96
C TRP A 84 -0.64 26.37 4.84
N LEU A 85 -1.95 26.60 4.77
CA LEU A 85 -2.91 25.98 5.68
C LEU A 85 -2.92 24.43 5.64
N PRO A 86 -2.73 23.73 4.50
CA PRO A 86 -2.69 22.26 4.51
C PRO A 86 -1.54 21.70 5.35
N PHE A 87 -0.39 22.40 5.35
CA PHE A 87 0.77 22.01 6.14
C PHE A 87 0.53 22.22 7.63
N TRP A 88 -0.09 23.35 8.01
CA TRP A 88 -0.51 23.62 9.38
C TRP A 88 -1.57 22.63 9.87
N LEU A 89 -2.56 22.33 9.04
CA LEU A 89 -3.59 21.34 9.32
C LEU A 89 -2.98 19.96 9.55
N ASN A 90 -2.05 19.52 8.69
CA ASN A 90 -1.32 18.27 8.87
C ASN A 90 -0.52 18.25 10.20
N MET A 91 0.13 19.35 10.56
CA MET A 91 0.84 19.47 11.84
C MET A 91 -0.10 19.41 13.04
N LEU A 92 -1.26 20.07 12.96
CA LEU A 92 -2.28 20.02 13.98
C LEU A 92 -2.81 18.60 14.17
N LEU A 93 -3.16 17.91 13.08
CA LEU A 93 -3.65 16.52 13.14
C LEU A 93 -2.61 15.57 13.74
N LEU A 94 -1.33 15.71 13.37
CA LEU A 94 -0.24 14.93 13.96
C LEU A 94 -0.08 15.22 15.45
N THR A 95 -0.23 16.48 15.86
CA THR A 95 -0.16 16.87 17.28
C THR A 95 -1.33 16.28 18.06
N CYS A 96 -2.53 16.24 17.48
CA CYS A 96 -3.72 15.60 18.08
C CYS A 96 -3.58 14.07 18.22
N ALA A 97 -2.67 13.42 17.49
CA ALA A 97 -2.40 12.00 17.69
C ALA A 97 -1.74 11.72 19.06
N ILE A 98 -0.94 12.66 19.58
CA ILE A 98 -0.24 12.52 20.87
C ILE A 98 -1.23 12.36 22.04
N PRO A 99 -2.21 13.26 22.28
CA PRO A 99 -3.18 13.07 23.34
C PRO A 99 -3.99 11.80 23.11
N THR A 100 -4.36 11.48 21.87
CA THR A 100 -5.07 10.23 21.56
C THR A 100 -4.30 9.01 22.06
N ILE A 101 -2.98 8.95 21.83
CA ILE A 101 -2.11 7.86 22.32
C ILE A 101 -1.98 7.88 23.85
N LEU A 102 -1.92 9.05 24.48
CA LEU A 102 -1.85 9.17 25.94
C LEU A 102 -3.16 8.74 26.63
N LEU A 103 -4.30 8.88 25.94
CA LEU A 103 -5.61 8.41 26.41
C LEU A 103 -5.78 6.90 26.26
N LEU A 104 -4.93 6.22 25.48
CA LEU A 104 -4.99 4.76 25.40
C LEU A 104 -4.61 4.17 26.76
N PRO A 105 -5.40 3.21 27.29
CA PRO A 105 -5.06 2.56 28.54
C PRO A 105 -3.68 1.93 28.40
N VAL A 106 -2.74 2.35 29.26
CA VAL A 106 -1.40 1.77 29.30
C VAL A 106 -1.57 0.27 29.43
N THR A 107 -1.20 -0.47 28.38
CA THR A 107 -1.25 -1.93 28.36
C THR A 107 -0.33 -2.44 29.46
N LYS A 108 -0.85 -2.64 30.67
CA LYS A 108 -0.19 -3.35 31.77
C LYS A 108 -0.16 -4.84 31.45
N ARG A 109 0.43 -5.24 30.31
CA ARG A 109 1.04 -6.56 30.23
C ARG A 109 2.46 -6.38 30.74
N THR A 110 2.59 -6.51 32.05
CA THR A 110 3.87 -6.84 32.68
C THR A 110 4.45 -8.03 31.89
N PRO A 111 5.63 -7.91 31.26
CA PRO A 111 6.33 -9.11 30.88
C PRO A 111 6.70 -9.81 32.19
N ASN A 112 6.06 -10.94 32.49
CA ASN A 112 6.44 -11.84 33.58
C ASN A 112 7.82 -12.45 33.29
N ILE A 113 8.87 -11.62 33.29
CA ILE A 113 10.28 -12.03 33.12
C ILE A 113 11.06 -11.85 34.43
N LEU A 114 10.48 -11.28 35.49
CA LEU A 114 11.09 -11.29 36.81
C LEU A 114 10.04 -11.51 37.88
N SER A 115 9.80 -12.77 38.24
CA SER A 115 9.39 -13.24 39.58
C SER A 115 9.21 -14.77 39.56
N THR A 116 10.21 -15.50 40.05
CA THR A 116 9.94 -16.71 40.86
C THR A 116 10.14 -16.27 42.32
N PRO A 117 9.39 -16.77 43.33
CA PRO A 117 9.25 -18.20 43.59
C PRO A 117 7.86 -18.69 44.13
N HIS A 118 7.68 -20.01 44.02
CA HIS A 118 6.87 -20.91 44.87
C HIS A 118 5.33 -20.87 44.83
N GLY A 119 4.73 -22.07 44.64
CA GLY A 119 3.38 -22.37 45.15
C GLY A 119 2.50 -23.29 44.29
N SER A 120 2.76 -24.61 44.37
CA SER A 120 1.79 -25.73 44.37
C SER A 120 0.54 -25.74 43.43
N ILE A 121 0.55 -26.72 42.51
CA ILE A 121 -0.45 -27.80 42.30
C ILE A 121 -1.94 -27.43 42.44
N SER A 122 -2.70 -27.51 41.34
CA SER A 122 -3.77 -28.52 41.16
C SER A 122 -4.37 -28.46 39.76
N ASN A 123 -4.82 -29.63 39.31
CA ASN A 123 -5.04 -30.04 37.94
C ASN A 123 -6.44 -29.72 37.39
N ALA A 124 -6.51 -29.86 36.06
CA ALA A 124 -7.61 -30.44 35.26
C ALA A 124 -8.65 -29.45 34.69
N HIS A 125 -9.09 -29.50 33.41
CA HIS A 125 -9.05 -30.50 32.34
C HIS A 125 -9.04 -29.82 30.93
N THR A 126 -8.32 -30.46 29.99
CA THR A 126 -8.55 -30.75 28.54
C THR A 126 -9.50 -29.83 27.74
N GLU A 127 -9.15 -29.25 26.58
CA GLU A 127 -9.06 -29.93 25.27
C GLU A 127 -8.24 -29.16 24.21
N GLU A 128 -7.31 -29.90 23.58
CA GLU A 128 -6.70 -29.80 22.24
C GLU A 128 -6.28 -28.44 21.65
N GLU A 129 -5.02 -28.05 21.88
CA GLU A 129 -4.23 -27.28 20.91
C GLU A 129 -2.92 -28.02 20.60
N SER A 130 -2.58 -28.06 19.32
CA SER A 130 -1.51 -28.85 18.70
C SER A 130 -0.11 -28.53 19.25
N GLY A 131 0.73 -29.56 19.36
CA GLY A 131 2.03 -29.50 20.04
C GLY A 131 3.10 -28.57 19.45
N PRO A 132 4.16 -28.26 20.24
CA PRO A 132 5.20 -27.30 19.86
C PRO A 132 6.26 -27.87 18.90
N LEU A 133 6.60 -27.06 17.87
CA LEU A 133 7.53 -27.32 16.77
C LEU A 133 9.04 -27.24 17.14
N LEU A 134 9.45 -27.62 18.35
CA LEU A 134 10.88 -27.64 18.71
C LEU A 134 11.21 -28.84 19.60
N GLU A 135 12.05 -29.70 19.05
CA GLU A 135 12.72 -30.80 19.74
C GLU A 135 13.52 -30.26 20.95
N THR A 136 13.33 -30.90 22.10
CA THR A 136 13.97 -30.52 23.37
C THR A 136 15.47 -30.80 23.33
N THR A 137 16.29 -29.75 23.42
CA THR A 137 17.68 -29.86 23.88
C THR A 137 17.96 -28.76 24.91
N ASN A 138 18.39 -29.20 26.09
CA ASN A 138 18.53 -28.46 27.35
C ASN A 138 19.31 -27.13 27.24
N PRO A 139 18.92 -26.05 27.96
CA PRO A 139 19.67 -24.79 27.97
C PRO A 139 20.73 -24.78 29.09
N SER A 140 22.02 -24.66 28.72
CA SER A 140 23.07 -24.16 29.63
C SER A 140 23.00 -22.62 29.72
N PRO A 141 23.46 -21.99 30.84
CA PRO A 141 23.07 -20.62 31.22
C PRO A 141 23.90 -19.49 30.58
N ASP A 142 24.92 -19.78 29.76
CA ASP A 142 25.95 -18.78 29.42
C ASP A 142 25.63 -17.88 28.22
N ARG A 143 24.39 -17.87 27.71
CA ARG A 143 24.07 -17.23 26.42
C ARG A 143 23.49 -15.82 26.50
N TYR A 144 23.38 -15.23 27.70
CA TYR A 144 22.82 -13.89 27.89
C TYR A 144 23.84 -12.74 27.72
N THR A 145 25.15 -13.03 27.68
CA THR A 145 26.20 -11.99 27.54
C THR A 145 26.54 -11.62 26.09
N THR A 146 25.99 -12.30 25.08
CA THR A 146 26.36 -12.10 23.67
C THR A 146 25.35 -11.31 22.84
N ALA A 147 24.27 -10.79 23.44
CA ALA A 147 23.26 -9.99 22.75
C ALA A 147 23.78 -8.62 22.24
N PHE A 148 24.96 -8.19 22.68
CA PHE A 148 25.61 -6.94 22.25
C PHE A 148 26.76 -7.12 21.24
N GLU A 149 27.12 -8.36 20.86
CA GLU A 149 28.21 -8.64 19.89
C GLU A 149 27.72 -9.02 18.47
N THR A 150 26.46 -8.81 18.14
CA THR A 150 25.83 -9.41 16.95
C THR A 150 25.59 -8.43 15.78
N HIS A 151 26.62 -7.69 15.34
CA HIS A 151 26.52 -6.91 14.09
C HIS A 151 26.63 -7.80 12.83
N THR A 152 27.21 -8.99 12.93
CA THR A 152 27.33 -9.97 11.82
C THR A 152 26.07 -10.82 11.61
N SER A 153 25.17 -10.92 12.60
CA SER A 153 23.96 -11.76 12.52
C SER A 153 22.81 -11.13 11.74
N ILE A 154 22.72 -9.80 11.69
CA ILE A 154 21.60 -9.12 11.00
C ILE A 154 21.69 -9.35 9.50
N VAL A 155 22.88 -9.18 8.91
CA VAL A 155 23.12 -9.41 7.47
C VAL A 155 22.94 -10.90 7.13
N GLN A 156 23.40 -11.80 8.00
CA GLN A 156 23.18 -13.23 7.83
C GLN A 156 21.70 -13.61 7.94
N SER A 157 20.95 -13.02 8.86
CA SER A 157 19.51 -13.23 9.03
C SER A 157 18.71 -12.70 7.84
N ILE A 158 19.07 -11.52 7.31
CA ILE A 158 18.47 -10.95 6.10
C ILE A 158 18.78 -11.85 4.90
N THR A 159 20.04 -12.24 4.69
CA THR A 159 20.42 -13.10 3.55
C THR A 159 19.76 -14.47 3.62
N GLN A 160 19.63 -15.06 4.80
CA GLN A 160 18.89 -16.32 4.98
C GLN A 160 17.39 -16.16 4.72
N SER A 161 16.78 -15.07 5.17
CA SER A 161 15.37 -14.77 4.91
C SER A 161 15.11 -14.54 3.42
N VAL A 162 15.97 -13.77 2.74
CA VAL A 162 15.91 -13.56 1.28
C VAL A 162 16.10 -14.88 0.54
N ARG A 163 17.07 -15.73 0.93
CA ARG A 163 17.26 -17.06 0.32
C ARG A 163 16.06 -17.99 0.54
N LYS A 164 15.39 -17.91 1.69
CA LYS A 164 14.15 -18.66 1.94
C LYS A 164 13.04 -18.18 1.01
N LEU A 165 12.78 -16.87 0.93
CA LEU A 165 11.79 -16.29 0.02
C LEU A 165 12.10 -16.61 -1.45
N TRP A 166 13.37 -16.52 -1.84
CA TRP A 166 13.84 -16.85 -3.18
C TRP A 166 13.55 -18.32 -3.54
N ARG A 167 13.78 -19.25 -2.63
CA ARG A 167 13.43 -20.68 -2.80
C ARG A 167 11.93 -20.93 -2.87
N LEU A 168 11.12 -20.16 -2.14
CA LEU A 168 9.65 -20.24 -2.20
C LEU A 168 9.09 -19.75 -3.56
N VAL A 169 9.79 -18.82 -4.21
CA VAL A 169 9.40 -18.26 -5.51
C VAL A 169 9.94 -19.10 -6.68
N ILE A 170 11.13 -19.69 -6.54
CA ILE A 170 11.74 -20.56 -7.55
C ILE A 170 11.04 -21.91 -7.62
N GLY A 171 10.62 -22.30 -8.82
CA GLY A 171 9.86 -23.53 -9.09
C GLY A 171 8.37 -23.31 -9.33
N ARG A 172 7.79 -22.19 -8.87
CA ARG A 172 6.36 -21.86 -9.07
C ARG A 172 6.17 -20.88 -10.23
N ARG A 173 6.22 -21.37 -11.48
CA ARG A 173 6.05 -20.55 -12.70
C ARG A 173 4.82 -19.63 -12.67
N LYS A 174 3.66 -20.15 -12.27
CA LYS A 174 2.42 -19.36 -12.16
C LYS A 174 2.51 -18.23 -11.12
N PHE A 175 3.17 -18.48 -9.99
CA PHE A 175 3.41 -17.47 -8.96
C PHE A 175 4.38 -16.39 -9.44
N GLN A 176 5.43 -16.76 -10.17
CA GLN A 176 6.37 -15.80 -10.76
C GLN A 176 5.71 -14.88 -11.80
N VAL A 177 4.86 -15.45 -12.67
CA VAL A 177 4.06 -14.69 -13.64
C VAL A 177 3.13 -13.71 -12.92
N LEU A 178 2.47 -14.16 -11.85
CA LEU A 178 1.62 -13.31 -11.02
C LEU A 178 2.41 -12.17 -10.36
N LEU A 179 3.56 -12.46 -9.74
CA LEU A 179 4.43 -11.45 -9.13
C LEU A 179 4.93 -10.43 -10.16
N CYS A 180 5.30 -10.87 -11.36
CA CYS A 180 5.70 -9.98 -12.45
C CYS A 180 4.55 -9.05 -12.85
N SER A 181 3.33 -9.56 -13.00
CA SER A 181 2.14 -8.75 -13.30
C SER A 181 1.88 -7.71 -12.20
N PHE A 182 1.98 -8.10 -10.93
CA PHE A 182 1.84 -7.17 -9.80
C PHE A 182 2.93 -6.09 -9.78
N PHE A 183 4.18 -6.46 -10.04
CA PHE A 183 5.28 -5.51 -10.12
C PHE A 183 5.03 -4.47 -11.22
N LEU A 184 4.68 -4.91 -12.43
CA LEU A 184 4.40 -4.03 -13.57
C LEU A 184 3.19 -3.13 -13.31
N THR A 185 2.11 -3.67 -12.75
CA THR A 185 0.93 -2.89 -12.39
C THR A 185 1.25 -1.83 -11.35
N ALA A 186 2.07 -2.17 -10.34
CA ALA A 186 2.52 -1.23 -9.31
C ALA A 186 3.45 -0.14 -9.87
N LEU A 187 4.35 -0.54 -10.77
CA LEU A 187 5.25 0.36 -11.50
C LEU A 187 4.45 1.38 -12.32
N ALA A 188 3.47 0.92 -13.10
CA ALA A 188 2.61 1.77 -13.91
C ALA A 188 1.77 2.72 -13.04
N SER A 189 1.15 2.21 -11.97
CA SER A 189 0.27 3.00 -11.08
C SER A 189 0.97 4.15 -10.33
N SER A 190 2.29 4.22 -10.39
CA SER A 190 3.07 5.31 -9.78
C SER A 190 2.84 6.66 -10.48
N ASP A 191 2.28 6.65 -11.70
CA ASP A 191 1.85 7.83 -12.46
C ASP A 191 0.80 8.67 -11.71
N THR A 192 -0.04 8.04 -10.89
CA THR A 192 -1.05 8.70 -10.06
C THR A 192 -0.49 9.85 -9.22
N LYS A 193 0.77 9.75 -8.78
CA LYS A 193 1.44 10.78 -7.97
C LYS A 193 1.71 12.07 -8.76
N LEU A 194 1.80 11.97 -10.09
CA LEU A 194 2.01 13.10 -10.99
C LEU A 194 0.71 13.74 -11.46
N LEU A 195 -0.43 13.13 -11.19
CA LEU A 195 -1.72 13.50 -11.78
C LEU A 195 -2.10 14.96 -11.51
N VAL A 196 -1.91 15.43 -10.28
CA VAL A 196 -2.15 16.83 -9.93
C VAL A 196 -1.20 17.77 -10.68
N GLN A 197 0.09 17.43 -10.75
CA GLN A 197 1.09 18.24 -11.48
C GLN A 197 0.81 18.29 -12.98
N TYR A 198 0.39 17.15 -13.54
CA TYR A 198 0.01 17.02 -14.93
C TYR A 198 -1.21 17.85 -15.28
N ILE A 199 -2.28 17.74 -14.51
CA ILE A 199 -3.51 18.53 -14.71
C ILE A 199 -3.20 20.02 -14.60
N SER A 200 -2.50 20.43 -13.54
CA SER A 200 -2.12 21.83 -13.32
C SER A 200 -1.31 22.38 -14.49
N LYS A 201 -0.31 21.63 -14.96
CA LYS A 201 0.55 22.09 -16.07
C LYS A 201 -0.15 22.04 -17.44
N ARG A 202 -1.04 21.07 -17.68
CA ARG A 202 -1.71 20.87 -18.97
C ARG A 202 -2.87 21.83 -19.21
N TYR A 203 -3.60 22.19 -18.16
CA TYR A 203 -4.74 23.11 -18.24
C TYR A 203 -4.43 24.51 -17.70
N GLU A 204 -3.20 24.75 -17.25
CA GLU A 204 -2.78 25.99 -16.58
C GLU A 204 -3.62 26.30 -15.33
N TRP A 205 -4.09 25.23 -14.68
CA TRP A 205 -4.89 25.31 -13.47
C TRP A 205 -4.02 25.41 -12.23
N THR A 206 -4.56 26.06 -11.21
CA THR A 206 -3.96 26.04 -9.87
C THR A 206 -3.96 24.61 -9.31
N PHE A 207 -3.05 24.33 -8.37
CA PHE A 207 -3.02 23.04 -7.68
C PHE A 207 -4.33 22.73 -6.93
N ALA A 208 -5.03 23.77 -6.45
CA ALA A 208 -6.33 23.63 -5.81
C ALA A 208 -7.41 23.17 -6.82
N GLU A 209 -7.50 23.79 -7.99
CA GLU A 209 -8.43 23.38 -9.05
C GLU A 209 -8.15 21.97 -9.57
N ALA A 210 -6.88 21.63 -9.78
CA ALA A 210 -6.49 20.28 -10.16
C ALA A 210 -6.88 19.24 -9.10
N GLY A 211 -6.77 19.60 -7.82
CA GLY A 211 -7.15 18.74 -6.72
C GLY A 211 -8.68 18.61 -6.53
N TYR A 212 -9.48 19.64 -6.84
CA TYR A 212 -10.94 19.52 -6.93
C TYR A 212 -11.35 18.48 -7.99
N MET A 213 -10.67 18.45 -9.14
CA MET A 213 -10.94 17.42 -10.15
C MET A 213 -10.55 16.02 -9.66
N LEU A 214 -9.47 15.89 -8.87
CA LEU A 214 -9.11 14.63 -8.22
C LEU A 214 -10.14 14.18 -7.18
N SER A 215 -10.89 15.12 -6.60
CA SER A 215 -11.96 14.83 -5.64
C SER A 215 -13.11 14.05 -6.31
N ALA A 216 -13.40 14.35 -7.59
CA ALA A 216 -14.38 13.58 -8.38
C ALA A 216 -13.92 12.13 -8.60
N LYS A 217 -12.62 11.92 -8.92
CA LYS A 217 -12.02 10.58 -9.01
C LYS A 217 -12.13 9.84 -7.67
N ALA A 218 -11.87 10.53 -6.57
CA ALA A 218 -11.96 9.97 -5.23
C ALA A 218 -13.38 9.52 -4.88
N LEU A 219 -14.40 10.30 -5.25
CA LEU A 219 -15.80 9.94 -5.05
C LEU A 219 -16.19 8.67 -5.82
N VAL A 220 -15.74 8.53 -7.07
CA VAL A 220 -15.98 7.32 -7.88
C VAL A 220 -15.28 6.11 -7.27
N ASN A 221 -14.04 6.26 -6.83
CA ASN A 221 -13.35 5.17 -6.15
C ASN A 221 -14.05 4.77 -4.85
N PHE A 222 -14.55 5.74 -4.09
CA PHE A 222 -15.31 5.48 -2.87
C PHE A 222 -16.61 4.73 -3.19
N THR A 223 -17.40 5.16 -4.17
CA THR A 223 -18.64 4.44 -4.54
C THR A 223 -18.34 3.05 -5.06
N LEU A 224 -17.26 2.89 -5.83
CA LEU A 224 -16.82 1.60 -6.33
C LEU A 224 -16.40 0.65 -5.20
N LEU A 225 -15.61 1.13 -4.24
CA LEU A 225 -15.13 0.34 -3.10
C LEU A 225 -16.21 0.09 -2.03
N ALA A 226 -17.09 1.06 -1.78
CA ALA A 226 -18.09 0.98 -0.70
C ALA A 226 -19.40 0.30 -1.13
N ILE A 227 -19.76 0.39 -2.41
CA ILE A 227 -21.07 -0.09 -2.90
C ILE A 227 -20.89 -1.21 -3.91
N ILE A 228 -20.13 -0.98 -4.99
CA ILE A 228 -20.08 -1.90 -6.13
C ILE A 228 -19.34 -3.19 -5.73
N ILE A 229 -18.16 -3.07 -5.15
CA ILE A 229 -17.33 -4.22 -4.77
C ILE A 229 -18.04 -5.12 -3.73
N PRO A 230 -18.59 -4.60 -2.61
CA PRO A 230 -19.33 -5.43 -1.66
C PRO A 230 -20.55 -6.11 -2.27
N ARG A 231 -21.28 -5.44 -3.18
CA ARG A 231 -22.40 -6.05 -3.90
C ARG A 231 -21.98 -7.18 -4.83
N ILE A 232 -20.89 -7.01 -5.58
CA ILE A 232 -20.34 -8.06 -6.44
C ILE A 232 -19.90 -9.25 -5.58
N ILE A 233 -19.20 -9.02 -4.48
CA ILE A 233 -18.75 -10.06 -3.55
C ILE A 233 -19.95 -10.79 -2.95
N HIS A 234 -20.96 -10.07 -2.43
CA HIS A 234 -22.14 -10.68 -1.81
C HIS A 234 -22.97 -11.50 -2.82
N THR A 235 -23.14 -10.98 -4.04
CA THR A 235 -23.87 -11.70 -5.10
C THR A 235 -23.10 -12.95 -5.54
N SER A 236 -21.77 -12.86 -5.64
CA SER A 236 -20.91 -14.01 -5.95
C SER A 236 -20.95 -15.07 -4.86
N MET A 237 -20.90 -14.68 -3.57
CA MET A 237 -20.94 -15.61 -2.43
C MET A 237 -22.33 -16.25 -2.24
N SER A 238 -23.40 -15.55 -2.62
CA SER A 238 -24.77 -16.08 -2.55
C SER A 238 -25.06 -17.13 -3.63
N THR A 239 -24.23 -17.22 -4.66
CA THR A 239 -24.40 -18.20 -5.74
C THR A 239 -23.51 -19.40 -5.43
N LYS A 240 -24.09 -20.55 -5.04
CA LYS A 240 -23.38 -21.83 -4.81
C LYS A 240 -22.81 -22.41 -6.12
N THR A 241 -21.98 -21.67 -6.84
CA THR A 241 -21.44 -22.08 -8.13
C THR A 241 -20.03 -22.62 -7.98
N VAL A 242 -19.95 -23.96 -7.95
CA VAL A 242 -18.83 -24.84 -8.35
C VAL A 242 -17.41 -24.27 -8.13
N HIS A 243 -16.68 -24.88 -7.19
CA HIS A 243 -15.32 -24.63 -6.67
C HIS A 243 -14.14 -24.52 -7.69
N GLY A 244 -14.36 -23.89 -8.84
CA GLY A 244 -13.36 -23.63 -9.90
C GLY A 244 -13.74 -22.51 -10.87
N SER A 245 -15.02 -22.10 -10.91
CA SER A 245 -15.50 -20.97 -11.72
C SER A 245 -15.00 -19.62 -11.18
N GLU A 246 -14.88 -19.50 -9.86
CA GLU A 246 -14.47 -18.27 -9.16
C GLU A 246 -13.06 -17.82 -9.56
N VAL A 247 -12.13 -18.75 -9.75
CA VAL A 247 -10.75 -18.44 -10.14
C VAL A 247 -10.71 -17.85 -11.54
N ARG A 248 -11.44 -18.45 -12.49
CA ARG A 248 -11.53 -17.94 -13.87
C ARG A 248 -12.22 -16.58 -13.92
N LEU A 249 -13.26 -16.38 -13.13
CA LEU A 249 -13.95 -15.09 -13.01
C LEU A 249 -13.05 -14.02 -12.39
N ASN A 250 -12.24 -14.37 -11.39
CA ASN A 250 -11.29 -13.44 -10.79
C ASN A 250 -10.13 -13.10 -11.74
N ILE A 251 -9.62 -14.08 -12.53
CA ILE A 251 -8.63 -13.84 -13.59
C ILE A 251 -9.22 -12.91 -14.65
N LEU A 252 -10.45 -13.18 -15.11
CA LEU A 252 -11.14 -12.35 -16.10
C LEU A 252 -11.38 -10.94 -15.54
N GLY A 253 -11.78 -10.82 -14.28
CA GLY A 253 -11.95 -9.53 -13.60
C GLY A 253 -10.64 -8.75 -13.49
N ALA A 254 -9.52 -9.43 -13.20
CA ALA A 254 -8.20 -8.81 -13.18
C ALA A 254 -7.77 -8.35 -14.59
N GLU A 255 -7.98 -9.17 -15.62
CA GLU A 255 -7.69 -8.83 -17.02
C GLU A 255 -8.50 -7.62 -17.49
N VAL A 256 -9.81 -7.63 -17.25
CA VAL A 256 -10.70 -6.50 -17.56
C VAL A 256 -10.26 -5.25 -16.79
N SER A 257 -9.89 -5.38 -15.51
CA SER A 257 -9.41 -4.24 -14.71
C SER A 257 -8.11 -3.65 -15.27
N ILE A 258 -7.19 -4.49 -15.75
CA ILE A 258 -5.96 -4.02 -16.41
C ILE A 258 -6.32 -3.30 -17.71
N ILE A 259 -7.19 -3.85 -18.55
CA ILE A 259 -7.61 -3.23 -19.82
C ILE A 259 -8.28 -1.88 -19.57
N VAL A 260 -9.19 -1.81 -18.60
CA VAL A 260 -9.83 -0.55 -18.18
C VAL A 260 -8.79 0.46 -17.68
N SER A 261 -7.75 0.00 -16.96
CA SER A 261 -6.63 0.85 -16.53
C SER A 261 -5.83 1.38 -17.72
N VAL A 262 -5.53 0.55 -18.72
CA VAL A 262 -4.87 0.97 -19.98
C VAL A 262 -5.68 2.06 -20.66
N LEU A 263 -6.97 1.83 -20.85
CA LEU A 263 -7.87 2.80 -21.49
C LEU A 263 -7.93 4.11 -20.70
N GLY A 264 -8.06 4.02 -19.37
CA GLY A 264 -8.08 5.19 -18.49
C GLY A 264 -6.82 6.03 -18.62
N VAL A 265 -5.64 5.42 -18.54
CA VAL A 265 -4.35 6.13 -18.65
C VAL A 265 -4.14 6.73 -20.05
N LEU A 266 -4.51 6.02 -21.12
CA LEU A 266 -4.44 6.55 -22.47
C LEU A 266 -5.38 7.75 -22.66
N CYS A 267 -6.60 7.66 -22.14
CA CYS A 267 -7.53 8.80 -22.13
C CYS A 267 -6.96 9.98 -21.34
N VAL A 268 -6.30 9.75 -20.19
CA VAL A 268 -5.61 10.81 -19.42
C VAL A 268 -4.50 11.45 -20.25
N ALA A 269 -3.70 10.65 -20.97
CA ALA A 269 -2.63 11.13 -21.83
C ALA A 269 -3.13 12.02 -22.99
N MET A 270 -4.29 11.67 -23.55
CA MET A 270 -4.88 12.34 -24.71
C MET A 270 -5.86 13.47 -24.37
N ALA A 271 -6.31 13.58 -23.11
CA ALA A 271 -7.32 14.54 -22.71
C ALA A 271 -6.88 15.99 -22.94
N ALA A 272 -7.39 16.63 -24.01
CA ALA A 272 -7.11 18.03 -24.33
C ALA A 272 -8.11 19.00 -23.69
N LYS A 273 -9.30 18.51 -23.32
CA LYS A 273 -10.38 19.30 -22.71
C LYS A 273 -10.70 18.78 -21.31
N PHE A 274 -11.23 19.67 -20.46
CA PHE A 274 -11.66 19.34 -19.09
C PHE A 274 -12.56 18.10 -19.03
N TRP A 275 -13.64 18.08 -19.82
CA TRP A 275 -14.61 16.98 -19.80
C TRP A 275 -13.99 15.63 -20.17
N MET A 276 -12.99 15.62 -21.08
CA MET A 276 -12.24 14.40 -21.40
C MET A 276 -11.36 13.94 -20.23
N MET A 277 -10.78 14.87 -19.46
CA MET A 277 -10.01 14.50 -18.27
C MET A 277 -10.90 13.92 -17.18
N LEU A 278 -12.06 14.54 -16.96
CA LEU A 278 -13.02 14.05 -15.98
C LEU A 278 -13.46 12.62 -16.33
N THR A 279 -13.86 12.35 -17.57
CA THR A 279 -14.24 11.00 -18.00
C THR A 279 -13.07 10.02 -17.95
N ALA A 280 -11.86 10.44 -18.35
CA ALA A 280 -10.66 9.62 -18.24
C ALA A 280 -10.34 9.22 -16.80
N LEU A 281 -10.49 10.15 -15.85
CA LEU A 281 -10.29 9.90 -14.42
C LEU A 281 -11.31 8.90 -13.86
N ILE A 282 -12.57 8.97 -14.33
CA ILE A 282 -13.62 8.00 -13.96
C ILE A 282 -13.27 6.61 -14.48
N ILE A 283 -12.90 6.48 -15.76
CA ILE A 283 -12.49 5.20 -16.36
C ILE A 283 -11.27 4.63 -15.64
N TYR A 284 -10.28 5.47 -15.38
CA TYR A 284 -9.07 5.09 -14.67
C TYR A 284 -9.33 4.70 -13.21
N ALA A 285 -10.30 5.34 -12.55
CA ALA A 285 -10.80 4.97 -11.23
C ALA A 285 -11.40 3.54 -11.22
N LEU A 286 -12.20 3.18 -12.23
CA LEU A 286 -12.74 1.82 -12.35
C LEU A 286 -11.64 0.76 -12.43
N GLY A 287 -10.54 1.07 -13.14
CA GLY A 287 -9.36 0.20 -13.22
C GLY A 287 -8.66 -0.02 -11.88
N SER A 288 -8.83 0.87 -10.90
CA SER A 288 -8.21 0.76 -9.57
C SER A 288 -8.77 -0.36 -8.69
N ALA A 289 -9.83 -1.06 -9.14
CA ALA A 289 -10.38 -2.27 -8.52
C ALA A 289 -9.44 -3.50 -8.60
N LEU A 290 -8.43 -3.43 -9.46
CA LEU A 290 -7.45 -4.49 -9.75
C LEU A 290 -6.88 -5.19 -8.50
N PRO A 291 -6.44 -4.49 -7.43
CA PRO A 291 -5.91 -5.11 -6.24
C PRO A 291 -6.94 -5.99 -5.51
N VAL A 292 -8.24 -5.70 -5.61
CA VAL A 292 -9.27 -6.48 -4.92
C VAL A 292 -9.45 -7.85 -5.59
N PHE A 293 -9.54 -7.88 -6.92
CA PHE A 293 -9.66 -9.13 -7.67
C PHE A 293 -8.40 -9.98 -7.60
N THR A 294 -7.23 -9.32 -7.64
CA THR A 294 -5.94 -10.01 -7.59
C THR A 294 -5.58 -10.51 -6.19
N MET A 295 -6.02 -9.84 -5.12
CA MET A 295 -5.90 -10.38 -3.76
C MET A 295 -6.77 -11.62 -3.52
N SER A 296 -7.94 -11.69 -4.18
CA SER A 296 -8.76 -12.92 -4.20
C SER A 296 -8.03 -14.08 -4.93
N LEU A 297 -7.29 -13.77 -5.99
CA LEU A 297 -6.47 -14.75 -6.72
C LEU A 297 -5.30 -15.32 -5.91
N VAL A 298 -4.67 -14.49 -5.07
CA VAL A 298 -3.58 -14.92 -4.17
C VAL A 298 -4.10 -15.90 -3.11
N LYS A 299 -5.36 -15.76 -2.69
CA LYS A 299 -6.03 -16.69 -1.74
C LYS A 299 -6.61 -17.94 -2.41
N SER A 300 -6.55 -18.06 -3.74
CA SER A 300 -7.11 -19.21 -4.43
C SER A 300 -6.23 -20.45 -4.24
N PRO A 301 -6.82 -21.65 -4.02
CA PRO A 301 -6.08 -22.91 -3.89
C PRO A 301 -5.30 -23.30 -5.16
N LEU A 302 -5.46 -22.58 -6.27
CA LEU A 302 -4.65 -22.75 -7.49
C LEU A 302 -3.22 -22.20 -7.34
N ILE A 303 -3.00 -21.34 -6.34
CA ILE A 303 -1.73 -20.65 -6.10
C ILE A 303 -1.28 -20.90 -4.67
N ALA A 304 -2.15 -20.73 -3.67
CA ALA A 304 -1.86 -20.95 -2.26
C ALA A 304 -1.48 -22.40 -1.95
N LEU A 305 -0.30 -22.62 -1.34
CA LEU A 305 0.00 -23.88 -0.65
C LEU A 305 -0.82 -23.87 0.65
N ALA A 306 -1.49 -24.97 0.99
CA ALA A 306 -2.43 -25.10 2.13
C ALA A 306 -1.85 -24.76 3.53
N HIS A 307 -0.60 -24.30 3.63
CA HIS A 307 0.12 -23.89 4.85
C HIS A 307 0.95 -22.59 4.69
N SER A 308 0.84 -21.83 3.59
CA SER A 308 1.72 -20.66 3.31
C SER A 308 1.03 -19.34 2.91
N ASP A 309 -0.29 -19.20 3.10
CA ASP A 309 -1.08 -18.03 2.66
C ASP A 309 -0.52 -16.67 3.13
N ILE A 310 -0.03 -16.62 4.37
CA ILE A 310 0.52 -15.41 4.98
C ILE A 310 1.85 -15.01 4.32
N GLN A 311 2.66 -15.98 3.91
CA GLN A 311 3.96 -15.74 3.27
C GLN A 311 3.78 -15.29 1.81
N ASP A 312 2.88 -15.94 1.06
CA ASP A 312 2.61 -15.57 -0.34
C ASP A 312 2.05 -14.14 -0.44
N PHE A 313 1.14 -13.76 0.46
CA PHE A 313 0.62 -12.39 0.56
C PHE A 313 1.73 -11.36 0.85
N SER A 314 2.63 -11.68 1.79
CA SER A 314 3.74 -10.81 2.15
C SER A 314 4.70 -10.61 0.97
N ILE A 315 4.95 -11.66 0.18
CA ILE A 315 5.78 -11.58 -1.03
C ILE A 315 5.09 -10.68 -2.07
N VAL A 316 3.80 -10.85 -2.32
CA VAL A 316 3.04 -10.00 -3.25
C VAL A 316 3.08 -8.52 -2.86
N MET A 317 2.86 -8.22 -1.58
CA MET A 317 2.94 -6.84 -1.08
C MET A 317 4.35 -6.26 -1.18
N LEU A 318 5.38 -7.05 -0.90
CA LEU A 318 6.77 -6.64 -1.09
C LEU A 318 7.07 -6.34 -2.56
N THR A 319 6.63 -7.20 -3.48
CA THR A 319 6.77 -6.98 -4.92
C THR A 319 6.06 -5.72 -5.39
N LYS A 320 4.84 -5.46 -4.92
CA LYS A 320 4.11 -4.21 -5.22
C LYS A 320 4.86 -2.99 -4.70
N THR A 321 5.40 -3.07 -3.49
CA THR A 321 6.19 -2.00 -2.88
C THR A 321 7.44 -1.71 -3.71
N LEU A 322 8.18 -2.74 -4.13
CA LEU A 322 9.32 -2.60 -5.04
C LEU A 322 8.92 -1.96 -6.37
N GLY A 323 7.81 -2.39 -6.97
CA GLY A 323 7.29 -1.78 -8.20
C GLY A 323 7.01 -0.29 -8.02
N SER A 324 6.39 0.12 -6.91
CA SER A 324 6.13 1.54 -6.62
C SER A 324 7.41 2.34 -6.31
N LEU A 325 8.41 1.68 -5.71
CA LEU A 325 9.70 2.27 -5.37
C LEU A 325 10.52 2.57 -6.62
N VAL A 326 10.49 1.69 -7.62
CA VAL A 326 11.11 1.89 -8.94
C VAL A 326 10.25 2.82 -9.80
N GLY A 327 8.92 2.74 -9.67
CA GLY A 327 7.97 3.51 -10.47
C GLY A 327 8.00 5.00 -10.16
N ALA A 328 8.11 5.38 -8.88
CA ALA A 328 8.18 6.79 -8.49
C ALA A 328 9.32 7.58 -9.19
N PRO A 329 10.61 7.14 -9.15
CA PRO A 329 11.68 7.83 -9.84
C PRO A 329 11.56 7.73 -11.37
N LEU A 330 11.13 6.58 -11.90
CA LEU A 330 10.88 6.42 -13.34
C LEU A 330 9.88 7.48 -13.84
N MET A 331 8.74 7.59 -13.17
CA MET A 331 7.70 8.57 -13.51
C MET A 331 8.20 10.00 -13.34
N ALA A 332 8.99 10.29 -12.30
CA ALA A 332 9.58 11.61 -12.12
C ALA A 332 10.54 11.99 -13.27
N VAL A 333 11.38 11.08 -13.74
CA VAL A 333 12.27 11.32 -14.89
C VAL A 333 11.46 11.55 -16.16
N LEU A 334 10.46 10.70 -16.42
CA LEU A 334 9.54 10.86 -17.55
C LEU A 334 8.80 12.20 -17.49
N TRP A 335 8.42 12.65 -16.30
CA TRP A 335 7.76 13.94 -16.10
C TRP A 335 8.67 15.12 -16.44
N VAL A 336 9.93 15.09 -16.01
CA VAL A 336 10.91 16.12 -16.38
C VAL A 336 11.09 16.18 -17.90
N GLN A 337 11.15 15.02 -18.56
CA GLN A 337 11.23 14.97 -20.02
C GLN A 337 9.95 15.47 -20.69
N ALA A 338 8.78 15.12 -20.16
CA ALA A 338 7.48 15.56 -20.66
C ALA A 338 7.32 17.08 -20.60
N ILE A 339 7.77 17.72 -19.51
CA ILE A 339 7.78 19.18 -19.37
C ILE A 339 8.67 19.84 -20.41
N LYS A 340 9.84 19.25 -20.72
CA LYS A 340 10.76 19.77 -21.75
C LYS A 340 10.15 19.72 -23.15
N ILE A 341 9.40 18.66 -23.46
CA ILE A 341 8.74 18.50 -24.77
C ILE A 341 7.56 19.46 -24.88
N GLY A 342 6.77 19.62 -23.81
CA GLY A 342 5.59 20.48 -23.79
C GLY A 342 4.45 19.99 -24.68
N GLY A 343 3.35 20.75 -24.70
CA GLY A 343 2.17 20.47 -25.54
C GLY A 343 1.61 19.05 -25.34
N LEU A 344 1.45 18.30 -26.45
CA LEU A 344 0.98 16.90 -26.42
C LEU A 344 1.98 15.96 -25.73
N GLY A 345 3.26 16.32 -25.67
CA GLY A 345 4.30 15.55 -24.99
C GLY A 345 4.15 15.48 -23.47
N LEU A 346 3.29 16.32 -22.88
CA LEU A 346 2.97 16.25 -21.44
C LEU A 346 2.35 14.90 -21.05
N GLY A 347 1.72 14.20 -21.99
CA GLY A 347 1.12 12.87 -21.77
C GLY A 347 2.14 11.72 -21.69
N LEU A 348 3.44 11.96 -21.91
CA LEU A 348 4.48 10.92 -22.00
C LEU A 348 4.49 9.92 -20.84
N PRO A 349 4.44 10.33 -19.55
CA PRO A 349 4.46 9.37 -18.44
C PRO A 349 3.26 8.42 -18.47
N TYR A 350 2.11 8.91 -18.92
CA TYR A 350 0.88 8.13 -19.06
C TYR A 350 0.96 7.17 -20.26
N PHE A 351 1.49 7.61 -21.40
CA PHE A 351 1.72 6.68 -22.52
C PHE A 351 2.66 5.51 -22.14
N VAL A 352 3.75 5.80 -21.44
CA VAL A 352 4.66 4.76 -20.94
C VAL A 352 3.94 3.86 -19.93
N SER A 353 3.15 4.43 -19.02
CA SER A 353 2.34 3.66 -18.07
C SER A 353 1.36 2.72 -18.77
N ALA A 354 0.73 3.17 -19.86
CA ALA A 354 -0.16 2.34 -20.67
C ALA A 354 0.59 1.16 -21.32
N CYS A 355 1.81 1.37 -21.83
CA CYS A 355 2.65 0.27 -22.33
C CYS A 355 3.01 -0.73 -21.23
N ILE A 356 3.32 -0.26 -20.02
CA ILE A 356 3.62 -1.14 -18.88
C ILE A 356 2.38 -1.93 -18.46
N TYR A 357 1.19 -1.31 -18.43
CA TYR A 357 -0.07 -2.01 -18.16
C TYR A 357 -0.41 -3.04 -19.24
N LEU A 358 -0.18 -2.74 -20.52
CA LEU A 358 -0.34 -3.71 -21.61
C LEU A 358 0.62 -4.89 -21.44
N MET A 359 1.87 -4.65 -21.02
CA MET A 359 2.80 -5.72 -20.71
C MET A 359 2.31 -6.56 -19.53
N ALA A 360 1.73 -5.93 -18.50
CA ALA A 360 1.11 -6.64 -17.37
C ALA A 360 -0.11 -7.50 -17.82
N ALA A 361 -0.93 -7.01 -18.74
CA ALA A 361 -2.04 -7.75 -19.34
C ALA A 361 -1.54 -8.95 -20.17
N PHE A 362 -0.47 -8.77 -20.93
CA PHE A 362 0.15 -9.87 -21.66
C PHE A 362 0.74 -10.93 -20.72
N VAL A 363 1.36 -10.51 -19.62
CA VAL A 363 1.87 -11.45 -18.60
C VAL A 363 0.74 -12.20 -17.92
N ILE A 364 -0.38 -11.54 -17.58
CA ILE A 364 -1.50 -12.22 -16.92
C ILE A 364 -2.22 -13.20 -17.85
N SER A 365 -2.31 -12.91 -19.15
CA SER A 365 -2.93 -13.84 -20.11
C SER A 365 -2.13 -15.15 -20.24
N ARG A 366 -0.81 -15.12 -20.01
CA ARG A 366 0.04 -16.32 -19.91
C ARG A 366 -0.22 -17.18 -18.68
N LEU A 367 -0.97 -16.69 -17.69
CA LEU A 367 -1.42 -17.50 -16.55
C LEU A 367 -2.57 -18.45 -16.94
N ARG A 368 -3.29 -18.12 -18.02
CA ARG A 368 -4.46 -18.88 -18.52
C ARG A 368 -4.09 -19.99 -19.50
N SER A 369 -2.98 -19.83 -20.24
CA SER A 369 -2.35 -20.90 -21.04
C SER A 369 -1.58 -21.86 -20.15
#